data_AF-K9J486-F1
#
_entry.id   AF-K9J486-F1
#
_cell.length_a   1.000
_cell.length_b   1.000
_cell.length_c   1.000
_cell.angle_alpha   90.00
_cell.angle_beta   90.00
_cell.angle_gamma   90.00
#
_symmetry.space_group_name_H-M   'P 1'
#
loop_
_entity.id
_entity.type
_entity.pdbx_description
1 polymer ?
#
loop_
_entity_poly.entity_id
_entity_poly.type
_entity_poly.pdbx_seq_one_letter_code
_entity_poly.pdbx_strand_id
1 'polypeptide(L)'
;GVQCEVQLLESGGGLVKPGGSLRLSCRASGFIFSNYGMHWVRQAPQKGLEWVSGISNGGSSADYANSVQGRFTISRDNAKDDLYLQMNSLKSE
;
A
#
# COMPACT_ATOMS: atom_id res chain seq x y z
N GLY A 1 -13.34 -29.26 -5.98
CA GLY A 1 -12.43 -28.12 -6.18
C GLY A 1 -12.34 -27.38 -4.88
N VAL A 2 -11.15 -27.25 -4.31
CA VAL A 2 -10.98 -26.51 -3.05
C VAL A 2 -10.76 -25.05 -3.43
N GLN A 3 -11.67 -24.20 -2.99
CA GLN A 3 -11.65 -22.76 -3.22
C GLN A 3 -10.59 -22.13 -2.32
N CYS A 4 -9.33 -22.18 -2.75
CA CYS A 4 -8.28 -21.28 -2.27
C CYS A 4 -8.66 -19.84 -2.63
N GLU A 5 -8.24 -18.81 -1.94
CA GLU A 5 -7.40 -18.58 -0.77
C GLU A 5 -7.60 -17.08 -0.54
N VAL A 6 -7.16 -16.54 0.59
CA VAL A 6 -7.00 -15.09 0.71
C VAL A 6 -6.18 -14.55 -0.48
N GLN A 7 -6.65 -13.49 -1.13
CA GLN A 7 -5.94 -12.86 -2.26
C GLN A 7 -5.78 -11.35 -2.05
N LEU A 8 -4.63 -10.83 -2.46
CA LEU A 8 -4.29 -9.41 -2.54
C LEU A 8 -3.77 -9.14 -3.96
N LEU A 9 -4.49 -8.31 -4.72
CA LEU A 9 -4.13 -7.98 -6.10
C LEU A 9 -3.71 -6.50 -6.19
N GLU A 10 -2.43 -6.29 -6.43
CA GLU A 10 -1.84 -4.95 -6.56
C GLU A 10 -1.93 -4.41 -8.00
N SER A 11 -2.12 -3.09 -8.14
CA SER A 11 -2.11 -2.41 -9.43
C SER A 11 -1.73 -0.93 -9.30
N GLY A 12 -1.60 -0.22 -10.43
CA GLY A 12 -1.23 1.21 -10.45
C GLY A 12 0.27 1.48 -10.33
N GLY A 13 1.10 0.44 -10.40
CA GLY A 13 2.56 0.57 -10.54
C GLY A 13 2.99 1.14 -11.90
N GLY A 14 4.22 1.63 -11.98
CA GLY A 14 4.78 2.13 -13.24
C GLY A 14 6.04 2.97 -13.06
N LEU A 15 6.69 3.26 -14.18
CA LEU A 15 7.84 4.17 -14.23
C LEU A 15 7.35 5.62 -14.23
N VAL A 16 7.86 6.42 -13.30
CA VAL A 16 7.62 7.86 -13.26
C VAL A 16 8.94 8.61 -13.15
N LYS A 17 8.95 9.84 -13.66
CA LYS A 17 10.11 10.72 -13.50
C LYS A 17 10.25 11.16 -12.03
N PRO A 18 11.47 11.45 -11.55
CA PRO A 18 11.67 12.09 -10.25
C PRO A 18 10.82 13.36 -10.11
N GLY A 19 10.24 13.57 -8.94
CA GLY A 19 9.27 14.63 -8.64
C GLY A 19 7.83 14.29 -9.01
N GLY A 20 7.59 13.22 -9.78
CA GLY A 20 6.26 12.77 -10.16
C GLY A 20 5.45 12.17 -9.01
N SER A 21 4.19 11.86 -9.31
CA SER A 21 3.27 11.16 -8.41
C SER A 21 2.78 9.85 -9.01
N LEU A 22 2.50 8.88 -8.16
CA LEU A 22 1.93 7.58 -8.52
C LEU A 22 0.93 7.16 -7.45
N ARG A 23 -0.05 6.34 -7.84
CA ARG A 23 -1.01 5.76 -6.90
C ARG A 23 -1.05 4.26 -7.08
N LEU A 24 -0.68 3.53 -6.03
CA LEU A 24 -0.88 2.08 -5.98
C LEU A 24 -2.27 1.78 -5.41
N SER A 25 -2.84 0.66 -5.84
CA SER A 25 -4.00 0.04 -5.23
C SER A 25 -3.73 -1.43 -4.93
N CYS A 26 -4.40 -1.97 -3.93
CA CYS A 26 -4.41 -3.39 -3.60
C CYS A 26 -5.85 -3.79 -3.28
N ARG A 27 -6.43 -4.66 -4.12
CA ARG A 27 -7.76 -5.23 -3.88
C ARG A 27 -7.64 -6.52 -3.08
N ALA A 28 -8.35 -6.59 -1.96
CA ALA A 28 -8.40 -7.77 -1.11
C ALA A 28 -9.64 -8.62 -1.41
N SER A 29 -9.50 -9.94 -1.26
CA SER A 29 -10.64 -10.87 -1.28
C SER A 29 -10.35 -12.13 -0.46
N GLY A 30 -11.39 -12.85 -0.05
CA GLY A 30 -11.25 -14.08 0.73
C GLY A 30 -11.11 -13.88 2.24
N PHE A 31 -11.24 -12.65 2.75
CA PHE A 31 -11.28 -12.33 4.17
C PHE A 31 -12.06 -11.05 4.45
N ILE A 32 -12.43 -10.81 5.71
CA ILE A 32 -13.07 -9.56 6.14
C ILE A 32 -12.01 -8.47 6.21
N PHE A 33 -11.82 -7.72 5.12
CA PHE A 33 -10.77 -6.72 4.96
C PHE A 33 -10.69 -5.72 6.13
N SER A 34 -11.84 -5.23 6.61
CA SER A 34 -11.93 -4.25 7.69
C SER A 34 -11.33 -4.73 9.02
N ASN A 35 -11.24 -6.04 9.26
CA ASN A 35 -10.72 -6.61 10.50
C ASN A 35 -9.20 -6.60 10.60
N TYR A 36 -8.48 -6.32 9.50
CA TYR A 36 -7.03 -6.42 9.44
C TYR A 36 -6.39 -5.06 9.22
N GLY A 37 -5.25 -4.85 9.89
CA GLY A 37 -4.32 -3.78 9.56
C GLY A 37 -3.59 -4.12 8.26
N MET A 38 -3.31 -3.11 7.45
CA MET A 38 -2.70 -3.28 6.14
C MET A 38 -1.42 -2.46 6.06
N HIS A 39 -0.41 -3.00 5.38
CA HIS A 39 0.90 -2.38 5.26
C HIS A 39 1.38 -2.38 3.82
N TRP A 40 2.11 -1.33 3.45
CA TRP A 40 2.93 -1.30 2.24
C TRP A 40 4.39 -1.50 2.62
N VAL A 41 5.05 -2.39 1.88
CA VAL A 41 6.49 -2.63 1.94
C VAL A 41 7.07 -2.43 0.54
N ARG A 42 8.35 -2.11 0.46
CA ARG A 42 9.08 -2.01 -0.81
C ARG A 42 10.40 -2.73 -0.72
N GLN A 43 10.94 -3.10 -1.87
CA GLN A 43 12.24 -3.72 -1.98
C GLN A 43 12.98 -3.15 -3.18
N ALA A 44 14.09 -2.45 -2.93
CA ALA A 44 14.99 -2.03 -4.01
C ALA A 44 15.89 -3.21 -4.42
N PRO A 45 16.43 -3.20 -5.66
CA PRO A 45 17.43 -4.19 -6.07
C PRO A 45 18.56 -4.27 -5.04
N GLN A 46 18.91 -5.47 -4.60
CA GLN A 46 19.96 -5.73 -3.60
C GLN A 46 19.68 -5.25 -2.16
N LYS A 47 18.48 -4.71 -1.87
CA LYS A 47 18.06 -4.36 -0.51
C LYS A 47 17.07 -5.38 0.06
N GLY A 48 16.95 -5.39 1.38
CA GLY A 48 15.90 -6.11 2.08
C GLY A 48 14.53 -5.44 1.95
N LEU A 49 13.51 -6.05 2.56
CA LEU A 49 12.19 -5.43 2.69
C LEU A 49 12.28 -4.19 3.59
N GLU A 50 11.79 -3.06 3.07
CA GLU A 50 11.65 -1.81 3.81
C GLU A 50 10.16 -1.53 4.02
N TRP A 51 9.77 -1.28 5.27
CA TRP A 51 8.43 -0.84 5.60
C TRP A 51 8.19 0.60 5.14
N VAL A 52 7.03 0.89 4.53
CA VAL A 52 6.69 2.20 3.95
C VAL A 52 5.60 2.90 4.75
N SER A 53 4.47 2.21 4.96
CA SER A 53 3.33 2.74 5.70
C SER A 53 2.41 1.63 6.19
N GLY A 54 1.56 1.97 7.15
CA GLY A 54 0.55 1.09 7.73
C GLY A 54 -0.73 1.82 8.04
N ILE A 55 -1.86 1.13 7.95
CA ILE A 55 -3.17 1.63 8.34
C ILE A 55 -3.86 0.59 9.23
N SER A 56 -4.42 1.05 10.35
CA SER A 56 -5.10 0.17 11.31
C SER A 56 -6.31 -0.52 10.69
N ASN A 57 -6.80 -1.57 11.36
CA ASN A 57 -8.09 -2.16 11.07
C ASN A 57 -9.19 -1.08 11.13
N GLY A 58 -10.13 -1.14 10.20
CA GLY A 58 -11.16 -0.10 10.02
C GLY A 58 -10.65 1.25 9.48
N GLY A 59 -9.38 1.62 9.67
CA GLY A 59 -8.75 2.82 9.12
C GLY A 59 -8.70 4.04 10.04
N SER A 60 -8.71 3.83 11.35
CA SER A 60 -8.72 4.91 12.36
C SER A 60 -7.38 5.62 12.50
N SER A 61 -6.26 4.96 12.20
CA SER A 61 -4.92 5.52 12.32
C SER A 61 -4.01 5.03 11.20
N ALA A 62 -3.05 5.86 10.83
CA ALA A 62 -2.05 5.54 9.81
C ALA A 62 -0.66 6.02 10.25
N ASP A 63 0.34 5.19 9.98
CA ASP A 63 1.74 5.44 10.29
C ASP A 63 2.58 5.35 9.01
N TYR A 64 3.72 6.04 8.98
CA TYR A 64 4.59 6.10 7.82
C TYR A 64 6.05 6.04 8.23
N ALA A 65 6.89 5.49 7.34
CA ALA A 65 8.32 5.53 7.52
C ALA A 65 8.85 6.96 7.40
N ASN A 66 9.87 7.29 8.20
CA ASN A 66 10.50 8.62 8.19
C ASN A 66 10.97 9.06 6.80
N SER A 67 11.36 8.12 5.93
CA SER A 67 11.80 8.39 4.56
C SER A 67 10.68 8.92 3.64
N VAL A 68 9.41 8.63 3.94
CA VAL A 68 8.25 8.97 3.10
C VAL A 68 7.24 9.89 3.80
N GLN A 69 7.45 10.18 5.08
CA GLN A 69 6.62 11.10 5.87
C GLN A 69 6.41 12.44 5.12
N GLY A 70 5.16 12.89 5.05
CA GLY A 70 4.77 14.12 4.38
C GLY A 70 4.70 14.04 2.85
N ARG A 71 5.07 12.91 2.23
CA ARG A 71 4.99 12.70 0.78
C ARG A 71 3.99 11.62 0.39
N PHE A 72 3.88 10.59 1.20
CA PHE A 72 3.02 9.44 0.92
C PHE A 72 1.78 9.49 1.80
N THR A 73 0.68 8.93 1.32
CA THR A 73 -0.59 8.84 2.04
C THR A 73 -1.22 7.48 1.79
N ILE A 74 -1.42 6.72 2.87
CA ILE A 74 -2.13 5.44 2.83
C ILE A 74 -3.60 5.68 3.12
N SER A 75 -4.49 5.04 2.37
CA SER A 75 -5.93 5.10 2.60
C SER A 75 -6.60 3.79 2.24
N ARG A 76 -7.81 3.56 2.74
CA ARG A 76 -8.57 2.32 2.50
C ARG A 76 -10.04 2.62 2.26
N ASP A 77 -10.67 1.79 1.43
CA ASP A 77 -12.12 1.76 1.20
C ASP A 77 -12.65 0.39 1.63
N ASN A 78 -13.24 0.33 2.83
CA ASN A 78 -13.76 -0.91 3.39
C ASN A 78 -15.00 -1.44 2.67
N ALA A 79 -15.70 -0.60 1.89
CA ALA A 79 -16.85 -1.06 1.12
C ALA A 79 -16.43 -1.74 -0.19
N LYS A 80 -15.21 -1.45 -0.66
CA LYS A 80 -14.64 -2.02 -1.89
C LYS A 80 -13.50 -3.01 -1.65
N ASP A 81 -13.14 -3.22 -0.38
CA ASP A 81 -11.97 -4.01 0.02
C ASP A 81 -10.67 -3.55 -0.66
N ASP A 82 -10.56 -2.24 -0.92
CA ASP A 82 -9.42 -1.65 -1.64
C ASP A 82 -8.53 -0.86 -0.67
N LEU A 83 -7.22 -1.09 -0.75
CA LEU A 83 -6.18 -0.29 -0.11
C LEU A 83 -5.50 0.58 -1.17
N TYR A 84 -5.10 1.80 -0.82
CA TYR A 84 -4.39 2.72 -1.70
C TYR A 84 -3.14 3.29 -1.05
N LEU A 85 -2.12 3.53 -1.87
CA LEU A 85 -0.95 4.33 -1.49
C LEU A 85 -0.76 5.44 -2.51
N GLN A 86 -1.11 6.66 -2.13
CA GLN A 86 -0.77 7.86 -2.89
C GLN A 86 0.67 8.24 -2.59
N MET A 87 1.51 8.30 -3.62
CA MET A 87 2.92 8.65 -3.51
C MET A 87 3.15 9.94 -4.28
N ASN A 88 3.49 11.03 -3.58
CA ASN A 88 3.81 12.31 -4.20
C ASN A 88 5.30 12.61 -4.11
N SER A 89 5.79 13.47 -5.02
CA SER A 89 7.17 13.93 -5.05
C SER A 89 8.17 12.76 -4.91
N LEU A 90 8.01 11.77 -5.79
CA LEU A 90 8.85 10.57 -5.80
C LEU A 90 10.31 10.96 -6.03
N LYS A 91 11.21 10.33 -5.29
CA LYS A 91 12.64 10.58 -5.38
C LYS A 91 13.28 9.46 -6.19
N SER A 92 14.34 9.78 -6.93
CA SER A 92 15.27 8.74 -7.39
C SER A 92 15.91 8.12 -6.15
N GLU A 93 15.84 6.80 -6.07
CA GLU A 93 16.33 6.02 -4.93
C GLU A 93 17.66 5.34 -5.27
#